data_AF-A0A8S2UWW6-F1
#
_entry.id   AF-A0A8S2UWW6-F1
#
_cell.length_a   1.000
_cell.length_b   1.000
_cell.length_c   1.000
_cell.angle_alpha   90.00
_cell.angle_beta   90.00
_cell.angle_gamma   90.00
#
_symmetry.space_group_name_H-M   'P 1'
#
loop_
_entity.id
_entity.type
_entity.pdbx_description
1 polymer ?
#
loop_
_entity_poly.entity_id
_entity_poly.type
_entity_poly.pdbx_seq_one_letter_code
_entity_poly.pdbx_strand_id
1 'polypeptide(L)' 'MHRAKFSEMIQNQSFVRNKNFHPIDAIVLLGEPISWESSLQVITDLLLTDGNPLVVPVDTSVNR' A
#
# COMPACT_ATOMS: atom_id res chain seq x y z
N MET A 1 22.18 13.74 -17.14
CA MET A 1 22.53 13.79 -15.69
C MET A 1 21.33 14.05 -14.74
N HIS A 2 20.06 13.87 -15.14
CA HIS A 2 18.89 14.17 -14.28
C HIS A 2 18.14 12.95 -13.72
N ARG A 3 18.48 11.73 -14.16
CA ARG A 3 17.73 10.49 -13.80
C ARG A 3 18.19 9.84 -12.49
N ALA A 4 19.46 10.03 -12.10
CA ALA A 4 20.01 9.46 -10.86
C ALA A 4 19.40 10.08 -9.59
N LYS A 5 19.17 11.41 -9.61
CA LYS A 5 18.62 12.16 -8.47
C LYS A 5 17.20 11.74 -8.08
N PHE A 6 16.39 11.27 -9.04
CA PHE A 6 15.02 10.83 -8.78
C PHE A 6 15.01 9.43 -8.13
N SER A 7 15.82 8.49 -8.63
CA SER A 7 16.03 7.19 -7.96
C SER A 7 16.58 7.35 -6.55
N GLU A 8 17.49 8.32 -6.34
CA GLU A 8 18.08 8.62 -5.04
C GLU A 8 17.06 9.27 -4.09
N MET A 9 16.17 10.15 -4.58
CA MET A 9 15.04 10.69 -3.79
C MET A 9 14.05 9.61 -3.34
N ILE A 10 13.81 8.60 -4.17
CA ILE A 10 12.95 7.45 -3.82
C ILE A 10 13.67 6.55 -2.79
N GLN A 11 14.99 6.37 -2.90
CA GLN A 11 15.78 5.56 -1.96
C GLN A 11 16.01 6.23 -0.60
N ASN A 12 16.04 7.55 -0.53
CA ASN A 12 16.32 8.30 0.71
C ASN A 12 15.07 8.84 1.41
N GLN A 13 13.88 8.58 0.87
CA GLN A 13 12.68 8.53 1.69
C GLN A 13 12.76 7.23 2.49
N SER A 14 13.36 7.32 3.67
CA SER A 14 12.96 6.43 4.76
C SER A 14 11.45 6.49 4.76
N PHE A 15 10.82 5.41 4.27
CA PHE A 15 9.37 5.28 4.19
C PHE A 15 8.87 5.73 5.55
N VAL A 16 8.33 6.94 5.62
CA VAL A 16 8.04 7.57 6.90
C VAL A 16 6.92 6.71 7.43
N ARG A 17 7.26 5.73 8.26
CA ARG A 17 6.29 4.97 9.04
C ARG A 17 5.54 6.06 9.77
N ASN A 18 4.33 6.32 9.29
CA ASN A 18 3.48 7.28 9.93
C ASN A 18 3.30 6.72 11.33
N LYS A 19 3.82 7.42 12.36
CA LYS A 19 3.77 6.92 13.74
C LYS A 19 2.33 6.62 14.20
N ASN A 20 1.35 7.16 13.48
CA ASN A 20 -0.07 6.98 13.76
C ASN A 20 -0.66 5.72 13.09
N PHE A 21 0.06 5.09 12.15
CA PHE A 21 -0.39 3.87 11.46
C PHE A 21 0.62 2.75 11.68
N HIS A 22 0.29 1.87 12.61
CA HIS A 22 1.01 0.62 12.79
C HIS A 22 0.73 -0.32 11.61
N PRO A 23 1.69 -1.20 11.26
CA PRO A 23 1.46 -2.29 10.30
C PRO A 23 0.20 -3.11 10.63
N ILE A 24 -0.42 -3.69 9.62
CA ILE A 24 -1.64 -4.47 9.80
C ILE A 24 -1.28 -5.91 10.20
N ASP A 25 -1.73 -6.34 11.37
CA ASP A 25 -1.54 -7.72 11.84
C ASP A 25 -2.58 -8.69 11.26
N ALA A 26 -3.82 -8.23 11.09
CA ALA A 26 -4.92 -9.06 10.57
C ALA A 26 -6.06 -8.22 9.96
N ILE A 27 -6.76 -8.81 8.99
CA ILE A 27 -8.02 -8.31 8.43
C ILE A 27 -9.10 -9.33 8.78
N VAL A 28 -10.21 -8.88 9.38
CA VAL A 28 -11.33 -9.75 9.78
C VAL A 28 -12.60 -9.31 9.06
N LEU A 29 -13.20 -10.24 8.32
CA LEU A 29 -14.53 -10.09 7.74
C LEU A 29 -15.55 -10.70 8.72
N LEU A 30 -16.41 -9.87 9.31
CA LEU A 30 -17.43 -10.33 10.26
C LEU A 30 -18.65 -10.99 9.59
N GLY A 31 -18.71 -10.94 8.27
CA GLY A 31 -19.77 -11.49 7.43
C GLY A 31 -19.53 -11.17 5.96
N GLU A 32 -20.50 -11.47 5.11
CA GLU A 32 -20.39 -11.14 3.69
C GLU A 32 -20.66 -9.65 3.44
N PRO A 33 -19.75 -8.94 2.76
CA PRO A 33 -20.00 -7.57 2.35
C PRO A 33 -21.13 -7.49 1.31
N ILE A 34 -21.96 -6.45 1.41
CA ILE A 34 -23.03 -6.17 0.45
C ILE A 34 -22.45 -5.85 -0.94
N SER A 35 -21.27 -5.23 -0.98
CA SER A 35 -20.60 -4.80 -2.22
C SER A 35 -19.18 -5.36 -2.27
N TRP A 36 -19.05 -6.61 -2.70
CA TRP A 36 -17.78 -7.34 -2.73
C TRP A 36 -16.67 -6.62 -3.50
N GLU A 37 -16.96 -5.96 -4.61
CA GLU A 37 -15.94 -5.25 -5.39
C GLU A 37 -15.22 -4.17 -4.56
N SER A 38 -15.97 -3.30 -3.89
CA SER A 38 -15.39 -2.24 -3.07
C SER A 38 -14.67 -2.80 -1.84
N SER A 39 -15.21 -3.84 -1.20
CA SER A 39 -14.54 -4.48 -0.07
C SER A 39 -13.23 -5.16 -0.48
N LEU A 40 -13.21 -5.85 -1.62
CA LEU A 40 -12.00 -6.47 -2.15
C LEU A 40 -10.96 -5.43 -2.57
N GLN A 41 -11.38 -4.30 -3.14
CA GLN A 41 -10.48 -3.18 -3.45
C GLN A 41 -9.78 -2.67 -2.18
N VAL A 42 -10.55 -2.38 -1.11
CA VAL A 42 -9.97 -1.92 0.17
C VAL A 42 -9.04 -2.98 0.77
N ILE A 43 -9.44 -4.25 0.80
CA ILE A 43 -8.59 -5.33 1.32
C ILE A 43 -7.29 -5.42 0.53
N THR A 44 -7.36 -5.33 -0.80
CA THR A 44 -6.20 -5.39 -1.68
C THR A 44 -5.27 -4.20 -1.45
N ASP A 45 -5.82 -2.99 -1.35
CA ASP A 45 -5.05 -1.78 -1.08
C ASP A 45 -4.30 -1.88 0.26
N LEU A 46 -4.95 -2.39 1.31
CA LEU A 46 -4.34 -2.59 2.62
C LEU A 46 -3.21 -3.62 2.57
N LEU A 47 -3.38 -4.72 1.84
CA LEU A 47 -2.36 -5.76 1.68
C LEU A 47 -1.15 -5.26 0.88
N LEU A 48 -1.35 -4.41 -0.12
CA LEU A 48 -0.29 -3.87 -0.96
C LEU A 48 0.46 -2.70 -0.30
N THR A 49 -0.15 -2.03 0.69
CA THR A 49 0.40 -0.82 1.33
C THR A 49 0.82 -1.04 2.78
N ASP A 50 0.64 -2.24 3.34
CA ASP A 50 0.80 -2.54 4.76
C ASP A 50 0.01 -1.56 5.66
N GLY A 51 -1.17 -1.17 5.19
CA GLY A 51 -2.04 -0.21 5.86
C GLY A 51 -1.59 1.25 5.80
N ASN A 52 -0.59 1.61 4.98
CA ASN A 52 -0.16 2.99 4.83
C ASN A 52 -1.05 3.74 3.80
N PRO A 53 -1.92 4.66 4.24
CA PRO A 53 -2.83 5.37 3.33
C PRO A 53 -2.11 6.38 2.41
N LEU A 54 -0.85 6.71 2.66
CA LEU A 54 -0.07 7.65 1.85
C LEU A 54 0.64 6.97 0.67
N VAL A 55 0.57 5.65 0.58
CA VAL A 55 1.26 4.86 -0.42
C VAL A 55 0.23 4.37 -1.41
N VAL A 56 0.48 4.65 -2.69
CA VAL A 56 -0.36 4.11 -3.76
C VAL A 56 0.03 2.64 -3.96
N PRO A 57 -0.93 1.70 -3.94
CA PRO A 57 -0.67 0.30 -4.29
C PRO A 57 -0.03 0.21 -5.68
N VAL A 58 1.17 -0.37 -5.76
CA VAL A 58 1.87 -0.56 -7.04
C VAL A 58 1.42 -1.87 -7.67
N ASP A 59 1.11 -1.82 -8.97
CA ASP A 59 0.78 -3.02 -9.73
C ASP A 59 2.07 -3.84 -9.97
N THR A 60 2.11 -5.04 -9.39
CA THR A 60 3.22 -5.98 -9.53
C THR A 60 3.12 -6.86 -10.78
N SER A 61 1.98 -6.83 -11.50
CA SER A 61 1.76 -7.61 -12.72
C SER A 61 2.53 -7.08 -13.93
N VAL A 62 2.94 -5.81 -13.91
CA VAL A 62 3.72 -5.17 -14.98
C VAL A 62 5.14 -5.76 -15.12
N ASN A 63 5.59 -6.56 -14.15
CA ASN A 63 6.94 -7.13 -14.11
C ASN A 63 6.99 -8.64 -14.41
N ARG A 64 5.97 -9.20 -15.07
CA ARG A 64 5.89 -10.60 -15.50
C ARG A 64 5.88 -10.74 -17.02
#